data_AF-A0A9D8BGB5-F1
#
_entry.id   AF-A0A9D8BGB5-F1
#
_cell.length_a   1.000
_cell.length_b   1.000
_cell.length_c   1.000
_cell.angle_alpha   90.00
_cell.angle_beta   90.00
_cell.angle_gamma   90.00
#
_symmetry.space_group_name_H-M   'P 1'
#
loop_
_entity.id
_entity.type
_entity.pdbx_description
1 polymer ?
#
loop_
_entity_poly.entity_id
_entity_poly.type
_entity_poly.pdbx_seq_one_letter_code
_entity_poly.pdbx_strand_id
1 'polypeptide(L)'
;MRYLLQVYQDLCRQVERKASVLITAPTGKAAVSFQQKLQGLQVEISTLHRALKITKRKEFSRGQTLFQDLILVDESSMVDLSIWTQLLAAIESGSRAIFMGDPDQLPPVETGMIFQELFRAVPSISLKKCMRVESNNLLALAVSVKKGAVDKTYDLLKAGHKEIVFYEFEREETLLELPPWKLGTYFKKEFQKNVLLTPCLEGPWGVNTLNEQIEAFYRQEAIGHLVKKIPIMITQTDYRQELYNGDVGVLIEDGISNRAYFSSKEGQFLEEAVLPPYQKAYALSVHKSQGSEYEEVFLFLPEGSQFFGREILYTAITRAKHSLTIFAKKNIVEECLKISGKKHSALSERLSSFFLE
;
A
#
# COMPACT_ATOMS: atom_id res chain seq x y z
N MET A 1 6.67 -17.49 -1.85
CA MET A 1 7.68 -16.96 -2.80
C MET A 1 9.04 -17.63 -2.66
N ARG A 2 9.75 -17.49 -1.52
CA ARG A 2 11.09 -18.09 -1.32
C ARG A 2 11.17 -19.56 -1.72
N TYR A 3 10.22 -20.37 -1.26
CA TYR A 3 10.14 -21.80 -1.61
C TYR A 3 9.99 -22.04 -3.12
N LEU A 4 9.09 -21.30 -3.80
CA LEU A 4 8.91 -21.39 -5.25
C LEU A 4 10.23 -21.12 -5.99
N LEU A 5 10.95 -20.07 -5.58
CA LEU A 5 12.22 -19.70 -6.20
C LEU A 5 13.33 -20.73 -5.95
N GLN A 6 13.37 -21.32 -4.75
CA GLN A 6 14.29 -22.41 -4.44
C GLN A 6 14.01 -23.62 -5.33
N VAL A 7 12.75 -24.08 -5.41
CA VAL A 7 12.37 -25.19 -6.28
C VAL A 7 12.71 -24.89 -7.74
N TYR A 8 12.41 -23.68 -8.23
CA TYR A 8 12.72 -23.28 -9.60
C TYR A 8 14.23 -23.31 -9.88
N GLN A 9 15.04 -22.73 -8.99
CA GLN A 9 16.50 -22.73 -9.13
C GLN A 9 17.09 -24.15 -9.04
N ASP A 10 16.55 -25.00 -8.18
CA ASP A 10 16.98 -26.39 -8.06
C ASP A 10 16.64 -27.21 -9.32
N LEU A 11 15.44 -27.01 -9.88
CA LEU A 11 15.06 -27.63 -11.16
C LEU A 11 15.97 -27.16 -12.30
N CYS A 12 16.29 -25.86 -12.38
CA CYS A 12 17.23 -25.35 -13.39
C CYS A 12 18.63 -25.95 -13.23
N ARG A 13 19.11 -26.13 -11.99
CA ARG A 13 20.41 -26.79 -11.72
C ARG A 13 20.43 -28.24 -12.20
N GLN A 14 19.34 -28.98 -12.02
CA GLN A 14 19.25 -30.38 -12.48
C GLN A 14 19.38 -30.54 -14.00
N VAL A 15 19.02 -29.50 -14.76
CA VAL A 15 19.16 -29.48 -16.23
C VAL A 15 20.36 -28.64 -16.69
N GLU A 16 21.31 -28.39 -15.79
CA GLU A 16 22.55 -27.62 -16.04
C GLU A 16 22.32 -26.21 -16.62
N ARG A 17 21.14 -25.62 -16.37
CA ARG A 17 20.78 -24.27 -16.82
C ARG A 17 20.89 -23.29 -15.67
N LYS A 18 21.52 -22.14 -15.92
CA LYS A 18 21.51 -21.04 -14.96
C LYS A 18 20.15 -20.34 -15.00
N ALA A 19 19.40 -20.37 -13.91
CA ALA A 19 18.14 -19.67 -13.77
C ALA A 19 18.37 -18.15 -13.77
N SER A 20 17.86 -17.44 -14.76
CA SER A 20 17.78 -15.98 -14.74
C SER A 20 16.41 -15.54 -14.26
N VAL A 21 16.35 -14.91 -13.08
CA VAL A 21 15.09 -14.50 -12.43
C VAL A 21 15.10 -13.01 -12.13
N LEU A 22 14.06 -12.31 -12.58
CA LEU A 22 13.77 -10.93 -12.21
C LEU A 22 12.53 -10.89 -11.30
N ILE A 23 12.64 -10.16 -10.20
CA ILE A 23 11.51 -9.79 -9.34
C ILE A 23 11.37 -8.28 -9.40
N THR A 24 10.18 -7.82 -9.71
CA THR A 24 9.90 -6.40 -9.84
C THR A 24 8.58 -6.01 -9.21
N ALA A 25 8.48 -4.74 -8.82
CA ALA A 25 7.31 -4.18 -8.16
C ALA A 25 7.18 -2.69 -8.50
N PRO A 26 5.97 -2.10 -8.47
CA PRO A 26 5.75 -0.69 -8.76
C PRO A 26 6.45 0.24 -7.75
N THR A 27 6.57 -0.17 -6.49
CA THR A 27 7.13 0.66 -5.41
C THR A 27 8.52 0.18 -4.97
N GLY A 28 9.37 1.13 -4.55
CA GLY A 28 10.69 0.83 -3.98
C GLY A 28 10.59 0.00 -2.71
N LYS A 29 9.61 0.32 -1.84
CA LYS A 29 9.34 -0.39 -0.60
C LYS A 29 9.08 -1.88 -0.80
N ALA A 30 8.26 -2.25 -1.79
CA ALA A 30 8.01 -3.65 -2.12
C ALA A 30 9.30 -4.36 -2.59
N ALA A 31 10.09 -3.71 -3.44
CA ALA A 31 11.37 -4.26 -3.90
C ALA A 31 12.36 -4.49 -2.75
N VAL A 32 12.49 -3.55 -1.81
CA VAL A 32 13.34 -3.69 -0.61
C VAL A 32 12.86 -4.83 0.28
N SER A 33 11.55 -4.95 0.49
CA SER A 33 10.99 -6.06 1.28
C SER A 33 11.39 -7.41 0.69
N PHE A 34 11.39 -7.55 -0.64
CA PHE A 34 11.89 -8.76 -1.30
C PHE A 34 13.39 -8.95 -1.14
N GLN A 35 14.20 -7.89 -1.27
CA GLN A 35 15.65 -7.97 -1.07
C GLN A 35 16.00 -8.54 0.31
N GLN A 36 15.30 -8.09 1.36
CA GLN A 36 15.46 -8.61 2.72
C GLN A 36 14.99 -10.07 2.82
N LYS A 37 13.77 -10.38 2.36
CA LYS A 37 13.16 -11.74 2.48
C LYS A 37 13.88 -12.81 1.66
N LEU A 38 14.50 -12.43 0.55
CA LEU A 38 15.13 -13.34 -0.42
C LEU A 38 16.66 -13.27 -0.38
N GLN A 39 17.22 -12.67 0.67
CA GLN A 39 18.67 -12.65 0.90
C GLN A 39 19.24 -14.08 0.83
N GLY A 40 20.32 -14.21 0.06
CA GLY A 40 21.00 -15.49 -0.23
C GLY A 40 20.51 -16.23 -1.48
N LEU A 41 19.44 -15.76 -2.14
CA LEU A 41 19.03 -16.30 -3.46
C LEU A 41 19.65 -15.48 -4.60
N GLN A 42 20.03 -16.17 -5.68
CA GLN A 42 20.51 -15.52 -6.91
C GLN A 42 19.34 -15.00 -7.75
N VAL A 43 18.78 -13.85 -7.37
CA VAL A 43 17.67 -13.20 -8.07
C VAL A 43 17.95 -11.72 -8.27
N GLU A 44 17.56 -11.17 -9.42
CA GLU A 44 17.58 -9.73 -9.66
C GLU A 44 16.30 -9.11 -9.07
N ILE A 45 16.44 -8.04 -8.27
CA ILE A 45 15.30 -7.37 -7.65
C ILE A 45 15.38 -5.86 -7.92
N SER A 46 14.33 -5.30 -8.51
CA SER A 46 14.27 -3.86 -8.82
C SER A 46 12.83 -3.33 -8.88
N THR A 47 12.65 -2.01 -8.94
CA THR A 47 11.33 -1.44 -9.24
C THR A 47 10.99 -1.58 -10.73
N LEU A 48 9.71 -1.57 -11.10
CA LEU A 48 9.26 -1.64 -12.50
C LEU A 48 9.90 -0.55 -13.35
N HIS A 49 9.94 0.67 -12.83
CA HIS A 49 10.57 1.81 -13.50
C HIS A 49 12.06 1.56 -13.80
N ARG A 50 12.79 0.95 -12.84
CA ARG A 50 14.21 0.63 -13.01
C ARG A 50 14.39 -0.55 -13.98
N ALA A 51 13.59 -1.60 -13.82
CA ALA A 51 13.59 -2.78 -14.70
C ALA A 51 13.27 -2.43 -16.15
N LEU A 52 12.42 -1.43 -16.40
CA LEU A 52 12.02 -1.02 -17.75
C LEU A 52 12.83 0.19 -18.26
N LYS A 53 13.73 0.75 -17.43
CA LYS A 53 14.46 2.01 -17.70
C LYS A 53 13.53 3.17 -18.06
N ILE A 54 12.37 3.23 -17.41
CA ILE A 54 11.40 4.31 -17.57
C ILE A 54 11.95 5.57 -16.93
N THR A 55 11.93 6.66 -17.69
CA THR A 55 12.25 8.01 -17.21
C THR A 55 11.12 8.93 -17.62
N LYS A 56 10.97 10.10 -16.96
CA LYS A 56 9.93 11.10 -17.31
C LYS A 56 9.92 11.52 -18.79
N ARG A 57 11.01 11.29 -19.54
CA ARG A 57 11.12 11.60 -20.98
C ARG A 57 10.82 10.40 -21.89
N LYS A 58 10.66 9.19 -21.34
CA LYS A 58 10.64 7.92 -22.08
C LYS A 58 9.33 7.15 -21.97
N GLU A 59 8.26 7.77 -21.46
CA GLU A 59 6.95 7.12 -21.26
C GLU A 59 6.37 6.48 -22.53
N PHE A 60 6.81 6.90 -23.73
CA PHE A 60 6.38 6.36 -25.02
C PHE A 60 7.49 5.70 -25.85
N SER A 61 8.67 5.45 -25.26
CA SER A 61 9.78 4.80 -25.98
C SER A 61 9.71 3.28 -25.88
N ARG A 62 10.20 2.56 -26.88
CA ARG A 62 10.41 1.11 -26.80
C ARG A 62 11.39 0.88 -25.64
N GLY A 63 10.88 0.34 -24.52
CA GLY A 63 11.66 0.08 -23.31
C GLY A 63 12.79 -0.92 -23.55
N GLN A 64 13.55 -1.24 -22.49
CA GLN A 64 14.51 -2.34 -22.61
C GLN A 64 13.79 -3.68 -22.67
N THR A 65 14.36 -4.64 -23.40
CA THR A 65 13.94 -6.04 -23.34
C THR A 65 14.37 -6.68 -22.02
N LEU A 66 13.48 -7.48 -21.44
CA LEU A 66 13.69 -8.31 -20.27
C LEU A 66 14.00 -9.74 -20.72
N PHE A 67 15.28 -10.11 -20.64
CA PHE A 67 15.80 -11.40 -21.09
C PHE A 67 15.77 -12.50 -20.02
N GLN A 68 15.16 -12.23 -18.87
CA GLN A 68 15.11 -13.20 -17.76
C GLN A 68 14.16 -14.35 -18.08
N ASP A 69 14.50 -15.57 -17.65
CA ASP A 69 13.69 -16.77 -17.89
C ASP A 69 12.36 -16.71 -17.12
N LEU A 70 12.41 -16.16 -15.90
CA LEU A 70 11.26 -15.97 -15.03
C LEU A 70 11.20 -14.53 -14.55
N ILE A 71 10.07 -13.87 -14.80
CA ILE A 71 9.79 -12.50 -14.38
C ILE A 71 8.61 -12.52 -13.42
N LEU A 72 8.83 -12.07 -12.19
CA LEU A 72 7.82 -11.98 -11.15
C LEU A 72 7.48 -10.52 -10.92
N VAL A 73 6.21 -10.15 -11.03
CA VAL A 73 5.75 -8.78 -10.80
C VAL A 73 4.81 -8.78 -9.61
N ASP A 74 5.24 -8.18 -8.50
CA ASP A 74 4.40 -8.04 -7.30
C ASP A 74 3.66 -6.70 -7.30
N GLU A 75 2.60 -6.62 -6.50
CA GLU A 75 1.71 -5.44 -6.38
C GLU A 75 1.18 -4.96 -7.75
N SER A 76 0.92 -5.90 -8.66
CA SER A 76 0.46 -5.65 -10.03
C SER A 76 -0.87 -4.88 -10.07
N SER A 77 -1.65 -4.90 -8.99
CA SER A 77 -2.88 -4.12 -8.83
C SER A 77 -2.66 -2.60 -8.87
N MET A 78 -1.44 -2.12 -8.57
CA MET A 78 -1.08 -0.69 -8.60
C MET A 78 -0.58 -0.21 -9.96
N VAL A 79 -0.41 -1.10 -10.94
CA VAL A 79 0.22 -0.80 -12.23
C VAL A 79 -0.81 -0.29 -13.24
N ASP A 80 -0.58 0.90 -13.79
CA ASP A 80 -1.44 1.53 -14.80
C ASP A 80 -1.20 1.00 -16.24
N LEU A 81 -2.07 1.40 -17.17
CA LEU A 81 -2.03 0.97 -18.56
C LEU A 81 -0.70 1.30 -19.27
N SER A 82 -0.09 2.44 -18.98
CA SER A 82 1.15 2.88 -19.65
C SER A 82 2.31 1.95 -19.29
N ILE A 83 2.46 1.65 -17.99
CA ILE A 83 3.49 0.74 -17.50
C ILE A 83 3.20 -0.69 -17.98
N TRP A 84 1.94 -1.14 -17.97
CA TRP A 84 1.56 -2.46 -18.50
C TRP A 84 1.94 -2.65 -19.96
N THR A 85 1.69 -1.64 -20.80
CA THR A 85 2.02 -1.69 -22.23
C THR A 85 3.53 -1.85 -22.43
N GLN A 86 4.33 -1.10 -21.68
CA GLN A 86 5.79 -1.19 -21.74
C GLN A 86 6.31 -2.52 -21.19
N LEU A 87 5.73 -3.01 -20.09
CA LEU A 87 6.10 -4.27 -19.46
C LEU A 87 5.85 -5.46 -20.40
N LEU A 88 4.67 -5.56 -20.99
CA LEU A 88 4.34 -6.65 -21.91
C LEU A 88 5.19 -6.60 -23.18
N ALA A 89 5.46 -5.40 -23.71
CA ALA A 89 6.33 -5.23 -24.88
C ALA A 89 7.82 -5.51 -24.58
N ALA A 90 8.22 -5.46 -23.31
CA ALA A 90 9.59 -5.69 -22.87
C ALA A 90 9.89 -7.18 -22.61
N ILE A 91 8.89 -8.00 -22.29
CA ILE A 91 9.11 -9.43 -22.00
C ILE A 91 9.55 -10.15 -23.28
N GLU A 92 10.74 -10.77 -23.24
CA GLU A 92 11.28 -11.55 -24.37
C GLU A 92 10.45 -12.81 -24.65
N SER A 93 10.45 -13.24 -25.91
CA SER A 93 9.77 -14.48 -26.29
C SER A 93 10.41 -15.69 -25.57
N GLY A 94 9.57 -16.54 -24.99
CA GLY A 94 10.01 -17.71 -24.22
C GLY A 94 10.23 -17.47 -22.73
N SER A 95 10.20 -16.21 -22.27
CA SER A 95 10.17 -15.87 -20.84
C SER A 95 8.83 -16.23 -20.22
N ARG A 96 8.85 -16.64 -18.94
CA ARG A 96 7.63 -16.84 -18.13
C ARG A 96 7.41 -15.64 -17.23
N ALA A 97 6.25 -15.01 -17.32
CA ALA A 97 5.86 -13.92 -16.43
C ALA A 97 4.77 -14.37 -15.45
N ILE A 98 4.94 -14.05 -14.16
CA ILE A 98 3.92 -14.26 -13.12
C ILE A 98 3.59 -12.92 -12.49
N PHE A 99 2.34 -12.50 -12.64
CA PHE A 99 1.81 -11.27 -12.06
C PHE A 99 1.07 -11.59 -10.77
N MET A 100 1.41 -10.88 -9.71
CA MET A 100 0.85 -11.06 -8.38
C MET A 100 0.30 -9.74 -7.86
N GLY A 101 -0.79 -9.81 -7.12
CA GLY A 101 -1.47 -8.66 -6.57
C GLY A 101 -2.86 -9.06 -6.08
N ASP A 102 -3.55 -8.10 -5.48
CA ASP A 102 -4.92 -8.28 -5.03
C ASP A 102 -5.86 -7.52 -5.97
N PRO A 103 -6.72 -8.20 -6.75
CA PRO A 103 -7.62 -7.54 -7.71
C PRO A 103 -8.77 -6.77 -7.03
N ASP A 104 -8.89 -6.82 -5.70
CA ASP A 104 -9.93 -6.11 -4.95
C ASP A 104 -9.36 -4.93 -4.14
N GLN A 105 -8.04 -4.72 -4.15
CA GLN A 105 -7.46 -3.48 -3.66
C GLN A 105 -7.80 -2.29 -4.58
N LEU A 106 -7.62 -1.09 -4.04
CA LEU A 106 -7.70 0.17 -4.78
C LEU A 106 -6.99 0.06 -6.14
N PRO A 107 -7.63 0.56 -7.21
CA PRO A 107 -7.05 0.57 -8.54
C PRO A 107 -5.82 1.50 -8.60
N PRO A 108 -5.05 1.45 -9.70
CA PRO A 108 -4.03 2.44 -9.97
C PRO A 108 -4.62 3.86 -9.93
N VAL A 109 -3.79 4.84 -9.54
CA VAL A 109 -4.17 6.26 -9.53
C VAL A 109 -4.44 6.75 -10.94
N GLU A 110 -3.59 6.32 -11.89
CA GLU A 110 -3.76 6.56 -13.31
C GLU A 110 -4.73 5.56 -13.95
N THR A 111 -5.08 5.78 -15.21
CA THR A 111 -6.06 4.93 -15.91
C THR A 111 -5.55 3.52 -16.20
N GLY A 112 -6.46 2.53 -16.08
CA GLY A 112 -6.27 1.17 -16.59
C GLY A 112 -6.16 0.12 -15.49
N MET A 113 -7.24 -0.64 -15.27
CA MET A 113 -7.31 -1.72 -14.28
C MET A 113 -6.88 -3.07 -14.85
N ILE A 114 -5.73 -3.07 -15.53
CA ILE A 114 -5.31 -4.17 -16.39
C ILE A 114 -5.12 -5.47 -15.62
N PHE A 115 -4.57 -5.42 -14.40
CA PHE A 115 -4.38 -6.62 -13.59
C PHE A 115 -5.70 -7.35 -13.29
N GLN A 116 -6.77 -6.60 -12.99
CA GLN A 116 -8.08 -7.20 -12.70
C GLN A 116 -8.68 -7.87 -13.94
N GLU A 117 -8.47 -7.29 -15.12
CA GLU A 117 -8.96 -7.84 -16.39
C GLU A 117 -8.15 -9.05 -16.83
N LEU A 118 -6.82 -8.99 -16.72
CA LEU A 118 -5.95 -10.15 -16.94
C LEU A 118 -6.35 -11.29 -16.00
N PHE A 119 -6.57 -11.01 -14.72
CA PHE A 119 -6.97 -12.02 -13.74
C PHE A 119 -8.24 -12.80 -14.15
N ARG A 120 -9.16 -12.17 -14.89
CA ARG A 120 -10.37 -12.81 -15.43
C ARG A 120 -10.14 -13.53 -16.75
N ALA A 121 -9.22 -13.04 -17.57
CA ALA A 121 -9.04 -13.49 -18.96
C ALA A 121 -7.93 -14.55 -19.14
N VAL A 122 -6.97 -14.64 -18.22
CA VAL A 122 -5.84 -15.59 -18.31
C VAL A 122 -5.85 -16.60 -17.16
N PRO A 123 -5.14 -17.75 -17.27
CA PRO A 123 -5.05 -18.71 -16.18
C PRO A 123 -4.55 -18.05 -14.89
N SER A 124 -5.43 -18.03 -13.88
CA SER A 124 -5.18 -17.32 -12.63
C SER A 124 -5.49 -18.22 -11.43
N ILE A 125 -4.78 -17.96 -10.32
CA ILE A 125 -4.93 -18.72 -9.07
C ILE A 125 -5.19 -17.72 -7.95
N SER A 126 -6.31 -17.88 -7.24
CA SER A 126 -6.56 -17.15 -5.98
C SER A 126 -6.11 -17.95 -4.77
N LEU A 127 -5.21 -17.37 -3.99
CA LEU A 127 -4.87 -17.90 -2.68
C LEU A 127 -5.99 -17.56 -1.68
N LYS A 128 -6.59 -18.59 -1.05
CA LYS A 128 -7.77 -18.43 -0.17
C LYS A 128 -7.44 -18.23 1.31
N LYS A 129 -6.21 -18.53 1.72
CA LYS A 129 -5.79 -18.49 3.12
C LYS A 129 -4.94 -17.25 3.38
N CYS A 130 -5.41 -16.37 4.27
CA CYS A 130 -4.60 -15.28 4.81
C CYS A 130 -3.79 -15.82 5.99
N MET A 131 -2.47 -15.70 5.94
CA MET A 131 -1.57 -16.13 7.03
C MET A 131 -1.16 -14.99 7.97
N ARG A 132 -1.56 -13.76 7.63
CA ARG A 132 -1.00 -12.52 8.19
C ARG A 132 -1.88 -11.86 9.23
N VAL A 133 -3.20 -11.98 9.08
CA VAL A 133 -4.16 -11.36 9.98
C VAL A 133 -4.37 -12.30 11.16
N GLU A 134 -4.09 -11.82 12.36
CA GLU A 134 -4.27 -12.59 13.59
C GLU A 134 -5.75 -12.65 14.01
N SER A 135 -6.56 -11.66 13.60
CA SER A 135 -8.00 -11.59 13.86
C SER A 135 -8.85 -12.15 12.71
N ASN A 136 -9.62 -13.21 13.01
CA ASN A 136 -10.65 -13.72 12.12
C ASN A 136 -11.75 -12.68 11.82
N ASN A 137 -11.99 -11.73 12.74
CA ASN A 137 -13.04 -10.72 12.57
C ASN A 137 -12.63 -9.63 11.58
N LEU A 138 -11.37 -9.18 11.59
CA LEU A 138 -10.84 -8.28 10.57
C LEU A 138 -10.90 -8.91 9.18
N LEU A 139 -10.57 -10.21 9.09
CA LEU A 139 -10.69 -10.95 7.83
C LEU A 139 -12.15 -11.07 7.38
N ALA A 140 -13.08 -11.37 8.30
CA ALA A 140 -14.51 -11.43 8.00
C ALA A 140 -15.05 -10.07 7.52
N LEU A 141 -14.61 -8.98 8.14
CA LEU A 141 -14.96 -7.61 7.75
C LEU A 141 -14.44 -7.29 6.34
N ALA A 142 -13.16 -7.56 6.07
CA ALA A 142 -12.58 -7.36 4.73
C ALA A 142 -13.35 -8.14 3.65
N VAL A 143 -13.71 -9.40 3.92
CA VAL A 143 -14.50 -10.24 3.00
C VAL A 143 -15.91 -9.67 2.80
N SER A 144 -16.55 -9.16 3.84
CA SER A 144 -17.88 -8.55 3.77
C SER A 144 -17.86 -7.28 2.91
N VAL A 145 -16.89 -6.40 3.15
CA VAL A 145 -16.66 -5.18 2.39
C VAL A 145 -16.38 -5.48 0.92
N LYS A 146 -15.48 -6.43 0.65
CA LYS A 146 -15.17 -6.87 -0.72
C LYS A 146 -16.40 -7.33 -1.50
N LYS A 147 -17.36 -7.97 -0.83
CA LYS A 147 -18.63 -8.41 -1.44
C LYS A 147 -19.68 -7.31 -1.57
N GLY A 148 -19.44 -6.13 -0.99
CA GLY A 148 -20.46 -5.08 -0.88
C GLY A 148 -21.65 -5.50 -0.01
N ALA A 149 -21.45 -6.43 0.93
CA ALA A 149 -22.53 -6.93 1.79
C ALA A 149 -22.79 -5.92 2.92
N VAL A 150 -23.72 -4.99 2.69
CA VAL A 150 -23.99 -3.86 3.60
C VAL A 150 -24.37 -4.33 5.00
N ASP A 151 -25.43 -5.12 5.12
CA ASP A 151 -25.96 -5.55 6.42
C ASP A 151 -24.91 -6.32 7.23
N LYS A 152 -24.29 -7.33 6.62
CA LYS A 152 -23.23 -8.11 7.25
C LYS A 152 -22.03 -7.27 7.68
N THR A 153 -21.68 -6.24 6.91
CA THR A 153 -20.58 -5.32 7.27
C THR A 153 -20.95 -4.55 8.53
N TYR A 154 -22.18 -4.04 8.62
CA TYR A 154 -22.65 -3.34 9.82
C TYR A 154 -22.76 -4.25 11.04
N ASP A 155 -23.21 -5.48 10.86
CA ASP A 155 -23.25 -6.47 11.95
C ASP A 155 -21.84 -6.65 12.55
N LEU A 156 -20.82 -6.78 11.71
CA LEU A 156 -19.42 -6.90 12.16
C LEU A 156 -18.89 -5.61 12.81
N LEU A 157 -19.24 -4.43 12.26
CA LEU A 157 -18.84 -3.13 12.84
C LEU A 157 -19.50 -2.88 14.21
N LYS A 158 -20.72 -3.37 14.42
CA LYS A 158 -21.53 -3.15 15.64
C LYS A 158 -21.50 -4.33 16.61
N ALA A 159 -20.83 -5.43 16.28
CA ALA A 159 -20.71 -6.63 17.13
C ALA A 159 -19.91 -6.41 18.43
N GLY A 160 -19.24 -5.26 18.60
CA GLY A 160 -18.48 -4.94 19.82
C GLY A 160 -17.17 -5.73 19.95
N HIS A 161 -16.59 -6.16 18.84
CA HIS A 161 -15.26 -6.78 18.80
C HIS A 161 -14.18 -5.80 19.30
N LYS A 162 -13.20 -6.28 20.05
CA LYS A 162 -12.14 -5.40 20.61
C LYS A 162 -11.23 -4.84 19.53
N GLU A 163 -11.01 -5.63 18.48
CA GLU A 163 -10.17 -5.29 17.33
C GLU A 163 -10.84 -4.37 16.31
N ILE A 164 -12.17 -4.22 16.33
CA ILE A 164 -12.93 -3.42 15.37
C ILE A 164 -13.76 -2.43 16.15
N VAL A 165 -13.40 -1.16 16.05
CA VAL A 165 -14.14 -0.08 16.69
C VAL A 165 -14.73 0.81 15.61
N PHE A 166 -16.05 1.01 15.65
CA PHE A 166 -16.74 1.89 14.72
C PHE A 166 -17.34 3.09 15.47
N TYR A 167 -16.82 4.27 15.16
CA TYR A 167 -17.35 5.54 15.64
C TYR A 167 -18.22 6.17 14.55
N GLU A 168 -19.53 5.97 14.69
CA GLU A 168 -20.54 6.64 13.89
C GLU A 168 -20.75 8.06 14.40
N PHE A 169 -20.83 9.03 13.49
CA PHE A 169 -21.12 10.44 13.83
C PHE A 169 -22.13 11.04 12.86
N GLU A 170 -22.81 12.08 13.31
CA GLU A 170 -23.80 12.81 12.52
C GLU A 170 -23.18 13.96 11.72
N ARG A 171 -22.14 14.59 12.26
CA ARG A 171 -21.39 15.69 11.64
C ARG A 171 -19.88 15.42 11.70
N GLU A 172 -19.14 15.91 10.71
CA GLU A 172 -17.68 15.87 10.77
C GLU A 172 -17.21 16.82 11.88
N GLU A 173 -16.68 16.25 12.95
CA GLU A 173 -16.07 16.98 14.06
C GLU A 173 -14.58 17.17 13.78
N THR A 174 -13.97 18.25 14.28
CA THR A 174 -12.52 18.38 14.17
C THR A 174 -11.82 17.26 14.95
N LEU A 175 -10.60 16.88 14.57
CA LEU A 175 -9.87 15.80 15.27
C LEU A 175 -9.71 16.12 16.77
N LEU A 176 -9.62 17.40 17.11
CA LEU A 176 -9.48 17.91 18.48
C LEU A 176 -10.78 17.81 19.30
N GLU A 177 -11.94 17.70 18.64
CA GLU A 177 -13.23 17.45 19.29
C GLU A 177 -13.44 15.96 19.60
N LEU A 178 -12.70 15.07 18.92
CA LEU A 178 -12.74 13.65 19.24
C LEU A 178 -12.10 13.41 20.62
N PRO A 179 -12.77 12.67 21.53
CA PRO A 179 -12.20 12.40 22.84
C PRO A 179 -10.81 11.76 22.71
N PRO A 180 -9.76 12.28 23.39
CA PRO A 180 -8.37 11.84 23.21
C PRO A 180 -8.16 10.32 23.41
N TRP A 181 -8.98 9.67 24.24
CA TRP A 181 -8.94 8.22 24.45
C TRP A 181 -9.33 7.40 23.22
N LYS A 182 -10.10 7.97 22.27
CA LYS A 182 -10.42 7.31 20.98
C LYS A 182 -9.22 7.17 20.06
N LEU A 183 -8.19 7.99 20.27
CA LEU A 183 -6.89 7.95 19.58
C LEU A 183 -5.76 7.67 20.59
N GLY A 184 -6.10 7.17 21.79
CA GLY A 184 -5.20 7.16 22.94
C GLY A 184 -3.94 6.30 22.74
N THR A 185 -4.01 5.26 21.91
CA THR A 185 -2.82 4.47 21.50
C THR A 185 -2.07 5.12 20.34
N TYR A 186 -2.75 5.80 19.41
CA TYR A 186 -2.11 6.59 18.36
C TYR A 186 -1.22 7.69 18.97
N PHE A 187 -1.72 8.39 19.99
CA PHE A 187 -0.98 9.48 20.63
C PHE A 187 0.22 9.03 21.49
N LYS A 188 0.42 7.73 21.72
CA LYS A 188 1.61 7.18 22.43
C LYS A 188 2.94 7.34 21.67
N LYS A 189 2.93 7.99 20.49
CA LYS A 189 4.11 8.29 19.66
C LYS A 189 4.80 7.05 19.08
N GLU A 190 4.08 5.94 18.93
CA GLU A 190 4.54 4.73 18.22
C GLU A 190 4.20 4.80 16.72
N PHE A 191 4.62 5.89 16.05
CA PHE A 191 4.23 6.23 14.67
C PHE A 191 4.63 5.20 13.60
N GLN A 192 5.54 4.29 13.90
CA GLN A 192 5.92 3.21 12.99
C GLN A 192 4.99 2.00 13.09
N LYS A 193 4.25 1.85 14.20
CA LYS A 193 3.32 0.75 14.43
C LYS A 193 1.88 1.14 14.11
N ASN A 194 1.51 2.39 14.35
CA ASN A 194 0.15 2.88 14.22
C ASN A 194 0.05 3.90 13.09
N VAL A 195 -1.05 3.90 12.35
CA VAL A 195 -1.27 4.84 11.25
C VAL A 195 -2.68 5.44 11.28
N LEU A 196 -2.78 6.72 10.91
CA LEU A 196 -4.05 7.35 10.58
C LEU A 196 -4.18 7.43 9.06
N LEU A 197 -5.25 6.84 8.53
CA LEU A 197 -5.57 6.80 7.11
C LEU A 197 -6.82 7.61 6.78
N THR A 198 -6.80 8.28 5.64
CA THR A 198 -7.97 8.94 5.05
C THR A 198 -7.89 8.84 3.52
N PRO A 199 -9.01 8.79 2.78
CA PRO A 199 -8.96 8.76 1.32
C PRO A 199 -8.71 10.13 0.69
N CYS A 200 -9.13 11.22 1.34
CA CYS A 200 -9.11 12.57 0.78
C CYS A 200 -7.83 13.32 1.20
N LEU A 201 -7.30 14.16 0.31
CA LEU A 201 -6.15 15.03 0.61
C LEU A 201 -6.55 16.31 1.33
N GLU A 202 -7.69 16.89 0.92
CA GLU A 202 -8.27 18.13 1.42
C GLU A 202 -9.56 17.88 2.21
N GLY A 203 -10.04 18.91 2.90
CA GLY A 203 -11.26 18.88 3.70
C GLY A 203 -10.99 18.59 5.19
N PRO A 204 -12.03 18.61 6.05
CA PRO A 204 -11.85 18.52 7.50
C PRO A 204 -11.05 17.31 7.96
N TRP A 205 -11.24 16.16 7.30
CA TRP A 205 -10.47 14.93 7.52
C TRP A 205 -9.57 14.58 6.33
N GLY A 206 -9.15 15.58 5.57
CA GLY A 206 -8.13 15.44 4.55
C GLY A 206 -6.76 15.20 5.18
N VAL A 207 -5.86 14.55 4.43
CA VAL A 207 -4.47 14.33 4.84
C VAL A 207 -3.81 15.61 5.34
N ASN A 208 -3.99 16.72 4.61
CA ASN A 208 -3.34 18.00 4.93
C ASN A 208 -3.84 18.55 6.27
N THR A 209 -5.16 18.68 6.42
CA THR A 209 -5.79 19.17 7.64
C THR A 209 -5.51 18.30 8.86
N LEU A 210 -5.54 16.97 8.72
CA LEU A 210 -5.21 16.06 9.82
C LEU A 210 -3.76 16.18 10.26
N ASN A 211 -2.81 16.29 9.32
CA ASN A 211 -1.40 16.51 9.68
C ASN A 211 -1.21 17.83 10.43
N GLU A 212 -1.85 18.91 9.99
CA GLU A 212 -1.77 20.22 10.66
C GLU A 212 -2.37 20.17 12.08
N GLN A 213 -3.56 19.57 12.24
CA GLN A 213 -4.23 19.47 13.54
C GLN A 213 -3.43 18.61 14.54
N ILE A 214 -2.92 17.46 14.11
CA ILE A 214 -2.12 16.57 14.96
C ILE A 214 -0.79 17.22 15.34
N GLU A 215 -0.15 17.91 14.41
CA GLU A 215 1.07 18.65 14.72
C GLU A 215 0.80 19.77 15.71
N ALA A 216 -0.28 20.53 15.54
CA ALA A 216 -0.67 21.59 16.48
C ALA A 216 -0.93 21.02 17.88
N PHE A 217 -1.62 19.89 17.98
CA PHE A 217 -1.84 19.15 19.23
C PHE A 217 -0.51 18.78 19.90
N TYR A 218 0.39 18.10 19.17
CA TYR A 218 1.69 17.71 19.73
C TYR A 218 2.57 18.89 20.06
N ARG A 219 2.45 20.01 19.33
CA ARG A 219 3.19 21.24 19.63
C ARG A 219 2.73 21.83 20.96
N GLN A 220 1.43 21.81 21.25
CA GLN A 220 0.88 22.25 22.54
C GLN A 220 1.30 21.32 23.68
N GLU A 221 1.24 20.00 23.49
CA GLU A 221 1.76 19.05 24.49
C GLU A 221 3.28 19.16 24.69
N ALA A 222 4.02 19.49 23.63
CA ALA A 222 5.47 19.62 23.67
C ALA A 222 5.98 20.92 24.32
N ILE A 223 5.10 21.82 24.81
CA ILE A 223 5.52 23.04 25.50
C ILE A 223 6.33 22.65 26.75
N GLY A 224 7.65 22.87 26.70
CA GLY A 224 8.61 22.48 27.75
C GLY A 224 9.42 21.21 27.47
N HIS A 225 9.14 20.49 26.39
CA HIS A 225 9.93 19.34 25.95
C HIS A 225 11.06 19.77 25.00
N LEU A 226 12.31 19.38 25.31
CA LEU A 226 13.48 19.69 24.49
C LEU A 226 13.51 18.90 23.16
N VAL A 227 12.84 17.75 23.10
CA VAL A 227 12.92 16.81 21.98
C VAL A 227 11.55 16.58 21.36
N LYS A 228 11.42 16.88 20.07
CA LYS A 228 10.23 16.61 19.26
C LYS A 228 10.44 15.38 18.39
N LYS A 229 9.39 14.59 18.20
CA LYS A 229 9.36 13.41 17.32
C LYS A 229 8.28 13.61 16.28
N ILE A 230 8.65 13.77 15.03
CA ILE A 230 7.77 14.08 13.91
C ILE A 230 7.80 12.90 12.94
N PRO A 231 6.68 12.19 12.71
CA PRO A 231 6.61 11.18 11.68
C PRO A 231 6.73 11.84 10.31
N ILE A 232 7.62 11.29 9.48
CA ILE A 232 7.88 11.76 8.13
C ILE A 232 7.79 10.59 7.15
N MET A 233 7.49 10.90 5.90
CA MET A 233 7.48 9.95 4.80
C MET A 233 8.27 10.52 3.63
N ILE A 234 9.17 9.71 3.08
CA ILE A 234 9.95 10.07 1.90
C ILE A 234 9.05 10.13 0.69
N THR A 235 9.11 11.22 -0.07
CA THR A 235 8.28 11.43 -1.26
C THR A 235 9.01 11.13 -2.57
N GLN A 236 10.33 10.97 -2.52
CA GLN A 236 11.15 10.67 -3.69
C GLN A 236 12.25 9.68 -3.33
N THR A 237 12.39 8.62 -4.12
CA THR A 237 13.45 7.63 -3.95
C THR A 237 14.82 8.26 -4.15
N ASP A 238 15.71 8.04 -3.18
CA ASP A 238 17.12 8.35 -3.23
C ASP A 238 17.95 7.08 -2.99
N TYR A 239 18.64 6.64 -4.04
CA TYR A 239 19.43 5.41 -3.99
C TYR A 239 20.76 5.57 -3.23
N ARG A 240 21.26 6.79 -3.04
CA ARG A 240 22.50 7.02 -2.27
C ARG A 240 22.24 6.82 -0.79
N GLN A 241 21.11 7.35 -0.33
CA GLN A 241 20.65 7.17 1.03
C GLN A 241 19.87 5.88 1.22
N GLU A 242 19.65 5.07 0.19
CA GLU A 242 18.83 3.85 0.26
C GLU A 242 17.45 4.09 0.91
N LEU A 243 16.86 5.25 0.60
CA LEU A 243 15.54 5.67 1.06
C LEU A 243 14.59 5.70 -0.12
N TYR A 244 13.40 5.12 0.04
CA TYR A 244 12.47 4.91 -1.07
C TYR A 244 11.20 5.72 -0.88
N ASN A 245 10.56 6.12 -1.98
CA ASN A 245 9.25 6.77 -1.90
C ASN A 245 8.25 5.88 -1.14
N GLY A 246 7.64 6.43 -0.09
CA GLY A 246 6.74 5.74 0.84
C GLY A 246 7.41 5.16 2.08
N ASP A 247 8.73 5.30 2.24
CA ASP A 247 9.41 4.96 3.50
C ASP A 247 8.98 5.91 4.61
N VAL A 248 8.53 5.34 5.72
CA VAL A 248 8.08 6.09 6.90
C VAL A 248 9.18 6.06 7.96
N GLY A 249 9.50 7.22 8.49
CA GLY A 249 10.49 7.42 9.54
C GLY A 249 10.01 8.40 10.59
N VAL A 250 10.86 8.64 11.58
CA VAL A 250 10.62 9.65 12.61
C VAL A 250 11.81 10.60 12.63
N LEU A 251 11.53 11.87 12.33
CA LEU A 251 12.45 12.99 12.51
C LEU A 251 12.45 13.38 13.99
N ILE A 252 13.64 13.46 14.56
CA ILE A 252 13.88 13.91 15.92
C ILE A 252 14.50 15.31 15.84
N GLU A 253 13.83 16.29 16.42
CA GLU A 253 14.38 17.65 16.61
C GLU A 253 14.71 17.82 18.09
N ASP A 254 16.00 17.92 18.45
CA ASP A 254 16.44 18.09 19.84
C ASP A 254 17.00 19.50 20.15
N GLY A 255 16.86 20.43 19.20
CA GLY A 255 17.31 21.81 19.31
C GLY A 255 18.80 22.02 19.00
N ILE A 256 19.59 20.94 18.87
CA ILE A 256 21.01 20.99 18.51
C ILE A 256 21.20 20.40 17.10
N SER A 257 20.64 19.21 16.85
CA SER A 257 20.63 18.61 15.53
C SER A 257 19.30 17.92 15.23
N ASN A 258 18.97 17.87 13.95
CA ASN A 258 17.79 17.18 13.46
C ASN A 258 18.21 15.91 12.75
N ARG A 259 17.67 14.79 13.20
CA ARG A 259 18.06 13.46 12.72
C ARG A 259 16.86 12.54 12.61
N ALA A 260 16.81 11.74 11.56
CA ALA A 260 15.72 10.81 11.32
C ALA A 260 16.19 9.36 11.36
N TYR A 261 15.30 8.46 11.78
CA TYR A 261 15.47 7.02 11.64
C TYR A 261 14.27 6.43 10.90
N PHE A 262 14.52 5.39 10.12
CA PHE A 262 13.52 4.73 9.27
C PHE A 262 13.46 3.25 9.58
N SER A 263 12.28 2.64 9.49
CA SER A 263 12.15 1.19 9.69
C SER A 263 12.91 0.37 8.64
N SER A 264 13.16 0.95 7.45
CA SER A 264 13.97 0.33 6.39
C SER A 264 15.47 0.31 6.71
N LYS A 265 15.93 1.08 7.71
CA LYS A 265 17.32 1.21 8.11
C LYS A 265 17.50 0.84 9.57
N GLU A 266 17.88 -0.40 9.84
CA GLU A 266 18.06 -0.93 11.20
C GLU A 266 19.03 -0.06 12.02
N GLY A 267 18.50 0.74 12.95
CA GLY A 267 19.27 1.48 13.96
C GLY A 267 20.12 2.64 13.44
N GLN A 268 20.08 2.96 12.14
CA GLN A 268 20.85 4.06 11.58
C GLN A 268 20.09 5.38 11.66
N PHE A 269 20.71 6.40 12.28
CA PHE A 269 20.26 7.78 12.19
C PHE A 269 20.88 8.46 10.97
N LEU A 270 20.08 9.27 10.28
CA LEU A 270 20.50 10.14 9.19
C LEU A 270 20.25 11.59 9.60
N GLU A 271 21.23 12.46 9.35
CA GLU A 271 21.04 13.90 9.51
C GLU A 271 19.93 14.40 8.56
N GLU A 272 19.10 15.32 9.02
CA GLU A 272 17.99 15.84 8.21
C GLU A 272 18.48 16.45 6.89
N ALA A 273 19.64 17.11 6.91
CA ALA A 273 20.25 17.76 5.75
C ALA A 273 20.60 16.79 4.60
N VAL A 274 20.73 15.48 4.86
CA VAL A 274 21.00 14.48 3.83
C VAL A 274 19.74 13.73 3.38
N LEU A 275 18.59 14.00 4.01
CA LEU A 275 17.35 13.35 3.65
C LEU A 275 16.86 13.84 2.27
N PRO A 276 16.36 12.93 1.42
CA PRO A 276 15.64 13.34 0.23
C PRO A 276 14.32 14.05 0.58
N PRO A 277 13.63 14.66 -0.40
CA PRO A 277 12.34 15.30 -0.17
C PRO A 277 11.38 14.40 0.61
N TYR A 278 10.82 14.95 1.68
CA TYR A 278 9.93 14.25 2.60
C TYR A 278 8.76 15.15 3.00
N GLN A 279 7.70 14.54 3.52
CA GLN A 279 6.54 15.23 4.08
C GLN A 279 6.20 14.70 5.46
N LYS A 280 5.41 15.45 6.23
CA LYS A 280 4.83 14.96 7.50
C LYS A 280 3.88 13.79 7.21
N ALA A 281 3.84 12.85 8.14
CA ALA A 281 3.16 11.57 8.00
C ALA A 281 2.39 11.18 9.28
N TYR A 282 1.82 12.17 9.98
CA TYR A 282 0.86 11.89 11.05
C TYR A 282 -0.37 11.18 10.47
N ALA A 283 -0.90 11.72 9.37
CA ALA A 283 -1.92 11.08 8.55
C ALA A 283 -1.37 10.76 7.16
N LEU A 284 -1.82 9.64 6.59
CA LEU A 284 -1.49 9.20 5.23
C LEU A 284 -2.76 8.99 4.42
N SER A 285 -2.68 9.22 3.11
CA SER A 285 -3.75 8.77 2.22
C SER A 285 -3.79 7.24 2.18
N VAL A 286 -4.97 6.61 2.04
CA VAL A 286 -5.05 5.14 1.88
C VAL A 286 -4.19 4.66 0.69
N HIS A 287 -4.13 5.41 -0.42
CA HIS A 287 -3.26 5.12 -1.57
C HIS A 287 -1.78 5.00 -1.18
N LYS A 288 -1.23 6.01 -0.49
CA LYS A 288 0.17 5.99 -0.01
C LYS A 288 0.45 4.90 1.04
N SER A 289 -0.58 4.29 1.62
CA SER A 289 -0.43 3.14 2.55
C SER A 289 -0.35 1.78 1.85
N GLN A 290 -0.58 1.70 0.53
CA GLN A 290 -0.46 0.46 -0.23
C GLN A 290 0.94 -0.16 -0.07
N GLY A 291 0.99 -1.50 0.01
CA GLY A 291 2.23 -2.23 0.32
C GLY A 291 2.77 -2.05 1.75
N SER A 292 2.07 -1.31 2.62
CA SER A 292 2.44 -1.12 4.03
C SER A 292 1.48 -1.84 4.97
N GLU A 293 1.91 -2.13 6.19
CA GLU A 293 1.10 -2.79 7.20
C GLU A 293 1.39 -2.16 8.56
N TYR A 294 0.37 -2.12 9.42
CA TYR A 294 0.41 -1.45 10.71
C TYR A 294 -0.27 -2.32 11.75
N GLU A 295 0.20 -2.22 12.98
CA GLU A 295 -0.39 -2.90 14.15
C GLU A 295 -1.83 -2.40 14.34
N GLU A 296 -2.00 -1.07 14.34
CA GLU A 296 -3.29 -0.40 14.49
C GLU A 296 -3.54 0.61 13.36
N VAL A 297 -4.75 0.60 12.81
CA VAL A 297 -5.19 1.54 11.76
C VAL A 297 -6.35 2.37 12.27
N PHE A 298 -6.24 3.70 12.13
CA PHE A 298 -7.31 4.66 12.39
C PHE A 298 -7.78 5.22 11.06
N LEU A 299 -8.94 4.77 10.57
CA LEU A 299 -9.49 5.15 9.27
C LEU A 299 -10.55 6.25 9.44
N PHE A 300 -10.30 7.41 8.83
CA PHE A 300 -11.26 8.50 8.73
C PHE A 300 -11.88 8.51 7.33
N LEU A 301 -13.21 8.53 7.26
CA LEU A 301 -13.97 8.55 6.02
C LEU A 301 -14.82 9.83 5.94
N PRO A 302 -14.26 10.94 5.43
CA PRO A 302 -15.03 12.15 5.18
C PRO A 302 -15.97 11.98 3.99
N GLU A 303 -16.83 12.98 3.79
CA GLU A 303 -17.55 13.15 2.54
C GLU A 303 -16.59 13.20 1.34
N GLY A 304 -16.96 12.51 0.25
CA GLY A 304 -16.11 12.25 -0.90
C GLY A 304 -15.49 10.85 -0.90
N SER A 305 -15.43 10.17 0.25
CA SER A 305 -14.95 8.78 0.34
C SER A 305 -15.74 7.81 -0.54
N GLN A 306 -17.03 8.08 -0.75
CA GLN A 306 -17.94 7.26 -1.56
C GLN A 306 -17.50 7.13 -3.03
N PHE A 307 -16.76 8.10 -3.57
CA PHE A 307 -16.30 8.07 -4.96
C PHE A 307 -15.19 7.04 -5.21
N PHE A 308 -14.52 6.57 -4.16
CA PHE A 308 -13.49 5.53 -4.27
C PHE A 308 -14.08 4.11 -4.26
N GLY A 309 -15.35 3.95 -3.86
CA GLY A 309 -16.02 2.66 -3.74
C GLY A 309 -15.47 1.77 -2.62
N ARG A 310 -15.97 0.55 -2.51
CA ARG A 310 -15.64 -0.41 -1.43
C ARG A 310 -14.16 -0.78 -1.37
N GLU A 311 -13.44 -0.60 -2.47
CA GLU A 311 -12.00 -0.86 -2.58
C GLU A 311 -11.20 0.02 -1.60
N ILE A 312 -11.66 1.25 -1.30
CA ILE A 312 -11.00 2.13 -0.31
C ILE A 312 -11.04 1.53 1.10
N LEU A 313 -12.22 1.03 1.48
CA LEU A 313 -12.47 0.37 2.76
C LEU A 313 -11.65 -0.91 2.84
N TYR A 314 -11.72 -1.74 1.79
CA TYR A 314 -11.01 -3.01 1.73
C TYR A 314 -9.49 -2.81 1.83
N THR A 315 -8.92 -1.87 1.07
CA THR A 315 -7.49 -1.56 1.16
C THR A 315 -7.12 -1.09 2.56
N ALA A 316 -7.88 -0.17 3.17
CA ALA A 316 -7.60 0.32 4.52
C ALA A 316 -7.71 -0.78 5.60
N ILE A 317 -8.75 -1.63 5.56
CA ILE A 317 -8.92 -2.77 6.47
C ILE A 317 -7.72 -3.72 6.37
N THR A 318 -7.29 -4.02 5.14
CA THR A 318 -6.13 -4.90 4.91
C THR A 318 -4.80 -4.24 5.24
N ARG A 319 -4.75 -3.00 5.74
CA ARG A 319 -3.51 -2.44 6.31
C ARG A 319 -3.33 -2.80 7.79
N ALA A 320 -4.41 -3.16 8.49
CA ALA A 320 -4.38 -3.51 9.92
C ALA A 320 -3.95 -4.96 10.15
N LYS A 321 -3.04 -5.17 11.11
CA LYS A 321 -2.66 -6.50 11.61
C LYS A 321 -3.48 -6.89 12.83
N HIS A 322 -3.64 -5.99 13.80
CA HIS A 322 -4.30 -6.28 15.08
C HIS A 322 -5.63 -5.55 15.25
N SER A 323 -5.69 -4.24 14.99
CA SER A 323 -6.91 -3.47 15.21
C SER A 323 -7.18 -2.41 14.15
N LEU A 324 -8.46 -2.11 13.99
CA LEU A 324 -8.99 -1.11 13.09
C LEU A 324 -10.03 -0.27 13.83
N THR A 325 -9.83 1.04 13.85
CA THR A 325 -10.82 2.01 14.30
C THR A 325 -11.30 2.80 13.09
N ILE A 326 -12.61 2.80 12.83
CA ILE A 326 -13.22 3.54 11.73
C ILE A 326 -14.03 4.70 12.29
N PHE A 327 -13.79 5.88 11.74
CA PHE A 327 -14.61 7.07 11.91
C PHE A 327 -15.32 7.30 10.58
N ALA A 328 -16.64 7.11 10.53
CA ALA A 328 -17.45 7.50 9.38
C ALA A 328 -18.91 7.85 9.71
N LYS A 329 -19.56 8.65 8.86
CA LYS A 329 -21.03 8.69 8.82
C LYS A 329 -21.55 7.38 8.25
N LYS A 330 -22.73 6.95 8.71
CA LYS A 330 -23.36 5.71 8.22
C LYS A 330 -23.56 5.71 6.71
N ASN A 331 -24.14 6.78 6.16
CA ASN A 331 -24.42 6.88 4.74
C ASN A 331 -23.15 6.77 3.87
N ILE A 332 -22.02 7.34 4.31
CA ILE A 332 -20.75 7.28 3.58
C ILE A 332 -20.25 5.84 3.45
N VAL A 333 -20.29 5.04 4.53
CA VAL A 333 -19.90 3.63 4.48
C VAL A 333 -20.84 2.84 3.59
N GLU A 334 -22.16 3.05 3.69
CA GLU A 334 -23.13 2.37 2.82
C GLU A 334 -22.91 2.70 1.33
N GLU A 335 -22.66 3.96 1.00
CA GLU A 335 -22.41 4.41 -0.37
C GLU A 335 -21.10 3.82 -0.92
N CYS A 336 -20.03 3.82 -0.11
CA CYS A 336 -18.78 3.12 -0.45
C CYS A 336 -19.07 1.64 -0.77
N LEU A 337 -19.85 0.94 0.06
CA LEU A 337 -20.13 -0.48 -0.12
C LEU A 337 -20.94 -0.82 -1.38
N LYS A 338 -21.81 0.10 -1.82
CA LYS A 338 -22.64 -0.03 -3.02
C LYS A 338 -21.86 0.19 -4.31
N ILE A 339 -20.82 1.03 -4.26
CA ILE A 339 -20.00 1.37 -5.43
C ILE A 339 -18.78 0.45 -5.49
N SER A 340 -18.51 -0.12 -6.67
CA SER A 340 -17.22 -0.74 -6.98
C SER A 340 -16.47 0.20 -7.89
N GLY A 341 -15.26 0.58 -7.51
CA GLY A 341 -14.37 1.39 -8.34
C GLY A 341 -13.96 0.71 -9.65
N LYS A 342 -14.31 -0.57 -9.84
CA LYS A 342 -14.04 -1.37 -11.04
C LYS A 342 -14.65 -0.72 -12.29
N LYS A 343 -13.80 -0.12 -13.12
CA LYS A 343 -14.18 0.44 -14.42
C LYS A 343 -14.26 -0.68 -15.46
N HIS A 344 -15.27 -0.60 -16.33
CA HIS A 344 -15.43 -1.52 -17.45
C HIS A 344 -14.49 -1.12 -18.59
N SER A 345 -13.66 -2.05 -19.05
CA SER A 345 -13.00 -1.99 -20.35
C SER A 345 -13.28 -3.29 -21.12
N ALA A 346 -13.05 -3.25 -22.43
CA ALA A 346 -13.25 -4.41 -23.32
C ALA A 346 -12.01 -5.32 -23.40
N LEU A 347 -10.96 -5.09 -22.60
CA LEU A 347 -9.73 -5.87 -22.69
C LEU A 347 -9.97 -7.33 -22.29
N SER A 348 -10.70 -7.59 -21.20
CA SER A 348 -11.05 -8.96 -20.81
C SER A 348 -11.81 -9.72 -21.90
N GLU A 349 -12.75 -9.05 -22.60
CA GLU A 349 -13.52 -9.65 -23.69
C GLU A 349 -12.61 -9.98 -24.89
N ARG A 350 -11.77 -9.02 -25.29
CA ARG A 350 -10.80 -9.21 -26.38
C ARG A 350 -9.79 -10.31 -26.09
N LEU A 351 -9.28 -10.41 -24.87
CA LEU A 351 -8.32 -11.44 -24.50
C LEU A 351 -8.97 -12.82 -24.47
N SER A 352 -10.21 -12.92 -23.96
CA SER A 352 -10.93 -14.20 -23.89
C SER A 352 -11.12 -14.80 -25.28
N SER A 353 -11.36 -13.99 -26.32
CA SER A 353 -11.44 -14.50 -27.70
C SER A 353 -10.13 -15.06 -28.24
N PHE A 354 -8.97 -14.64 -27.72
CA PHE A 354 -7.66 -15.18 -28.13
C PHE A 354 -7.27 -16.49 -27.42
N PHE A 355 -7.85 -16.78 -26.25
CA PHE A 355 -7.52 -17.99 -25.48
C PHE A 355 -8.58 -19.11 -25.62
N LEU A 356 -9.69 -18.84 -26.31
CA LEU A 356 -10.75 -19.81 -26.62
C LEU A 356 -10.60 -20.44 -28.02
N GLU A 357 -9.65 -19.97 -28.83
CA GLU A 357 -9.10 -20.68 -30.01
C GLU A 357 -7.84 -21.45 -29.60
#